data_AF-A0A4Q2YQW7-F1
#
_entry.id   AF-A0A4Q2YQW7-F1
#
_cell.length_a   1.000
_cell.length_b   1.000
_cell.length_c   1.000
_cell.angle_alpha   90.00
_cell.angle_beta   90.00
_cell.angle_gamma   90.00
#
_symmetry.space_group_name_H-M   'P 1'
#
loop_
_entity.id
_entity.type
_entity.pdbx_description
1 polymer ?
#
loop_
_entity_poly.entity_id
_entity_poly.type
_entity_poly.pdbx_seq_one_letter_code
_entity_poly.pdbx_strand_id
1 'polypeptide(L)' 'MFVTAPWLAVEQDFAFTRFPQPGLRQKLTEDLSVLGGIYIIHHSNLGMTDPNPGIDALGFTVGLGWQF' A
#
# COMPACT_ATOMS: atom_id res chain seq x y z
N MET A 1 14.18 -28.83 -4.90
CA MET A 1 14.05 -28.08 -6.18
C MET A 1 12.60 -27.66 -6.29
N PHE A 2 12.28 -26.43 -5.94
CA PHE A 2 10.92 -25.89 -6.09
C PHE A 2 10.80 -25.41 -7.53
N VAL A 3 9.96 -26.08 -8.33
CA VAL A 3 9.58 -25.57 -9.65
C VAL A 3 8.64 -24.41 -9.38
N THR A 4 9.16 -23.18 -9.44
CA THR A 4 8.31 -22.00 -9.46
C THR A 4 7.52 -22.08 -10.75
N ALA A 5 6.21 -22.24 -10.62
CA ALA A 5 5.37 -22.30 -11.79
C ALA A 5 5.47 -20.99 -12.58
N PRO A 6 5.56 -21.01 -13.92
CA PRO A 6 5.92 -19.84 -14.72
C PRO A 6 4.94 -18.66 -14.56
N TRP A 7 3.70 -18.93 -14.13
CA TRP A 7 2.71 -17.91 -13.77
C TRP A 7 3.05 -17.11 -12.50
N LEU A 8 3.82 -17.66 -11.56
CA LEU A 8 4.29 -16.91 -10.38
C LEU A 8 5.30 -15.81 -10.76
N ALA A 9 6.11 -16.02 -11.80
CA ALA A 9 7.09 -15.03 -12.25
C ALA A 9 6.41 -13.79 -12.85
N VAL A 10 5.39 -13.98 -13.67
CA VAL A 10 4.64 -12.87 -14.31
C VAL A 10 3.96 -11.96 -13.28
N GLU A 11 3.48 -12.52 -12.17
CA GLU A 11 2.84 -11.77 -11.09
C GLU A 11 3.83 -10.92 -10.29
N GLN A 12 5.07 -11.39 -10.12
CA GLN A 12 6.14 -10.63 -9.45
C GLN A 12 6.80 -9.59 -10.36
N ASP A 13 6.87 -9.87 -11.67
CA ASP A 13 7.55 -9.01 -12.64
C ASP A 13 6.71 -7.78 -13.05
N PHE A 14 5.37 -7.87 -12.99
CA PHE A 14 4.44 -6.78 -13.33
C PHE A 14 3.31 -6.64 -12.31
N ALA A 15 3.67 -6.28 -11.08
CA ALA A 15 2.68 -5.99 -10.05
C ALA A 15 2.31 -4.50 -9.98
N PHE A 16 1.02 -4.20 -10.08
CA PHE A 16 0.48 -2.86 -9.88
C PHE A 16 -0.03 -2.72 -8.45
N THR A 17 0.45 -1.71 -7.73
CA THR A 17 0.03 -1.41 -6.36
C THR A 17 -0.80 -0.13 -6.33
N ARG A 18 -2.07 -0.24 -5.92
CA ARG A 18 -2.93 0.91 -5.60
C ARG A 18 -2.87 1.16 -4.10
N PHE A 19 -2.53 2.40 -3.73
CA PHE A 19 -2.36 2.82 -2.35
C PHE A 19 -3.07 4.15 -2.03
N PRO A 20 -4.41 4.21 -2.04
CA PRO A 20 -5.12 5.37 -1.52
C PRO A 20 -4.95 5.46 0.00
N GLN A 21 -4.56 6.65 0.47
CA GLN A 21 -4.40 6.95 1.90
C GLN A 21 -5.11 8.26 2.27
N PRO A 22 -6.44 8.24 2.52
CA PRO A 22 -7.12 9.39 3.08
C PRO A 22 -6.73 9.61 4.54
N GLY A 23 -6.51 10.87 4.91
CA GLY A 23 -6.11 11.23 6.26
C GLY A 23 -6.36 12.69 6.61
N LEU A 24 -6.25 12.99 7.89
CA LEU A 24 -6.36 14.33 8.46
C LEU A 24 -5.03 14.72 9.10
N ARG A 25 -4.74 16.01 9.06
CA ARG A 25 -3.63 16.64 9.78
C ARG A 25 -4.18 17.72 10.70
N GLN A 26 -3.78 17.69 11.96
CA GLN A 26 -4.07 18.73 12.92
C GLN A 26 -2.76 19.39 13.34
N LYS A 27 -2.67 20.71 13.19
CA LYS A 27 -1.57 21.48 13.78
C LYS A 27 -1.75 21.54 15.29
N LEU A 28 -0.67 21.22 16.02
CA LEU A 28 -0.60 21.31 17.47
C LEU A 28 0.08 22.62 17.90
N THR A 29 1.16 22.98 17.20
CA THR A 29 1.85 24.27 17.33
C THR A 29 2.19 24.79 15.93
N GLU A 30 2.93 25.90 15.84
CA GLU A 30 3.41 26.43 14.56
C GLU A 30 4.32 25.42 13.84
N ASP A 31 5.15 24.71 14.60
CA ASP A 31 6.16 23.78 14.10
C ASP A 31 5.75 22.31 14.20
N LEU A 32 4.75 21.96 15.02
CA LEU A 32 4.35 20.58 15.29
C LEU A 32 2.94 20.28 14.78
N SER A 33 2.77 19.12 14.16
CA SER A 33 1.48 18.59 13.74
C SER A 33 1.34 17.09 14.03
N VAL A 34 0.10 16.64 14.21
CA VAL A 34 -0.26 15.21 14.27
C VAL A 34 -1.03 14.84 13.01
N LEU A 35 -0.79 13.63 12.52
CA LEU A 35 -1.41 13.07 11.32
C LEU A 35 -2.07 11.75 11.69
N GLY A 36 -3.25 11.51 11.14
CA GLY A 36 -3.98 10.25 11.26
C GLY A 36 -4.67 9.92 9.95
N GLY A 37 -4.74 8.64 9.59
CA GLY A 37 -5.39 8.22 8.35
C GLY A 37 -5.59 6.73 8.26
N ILE A 38 -6.29 6.30 7.22
CA ILE A 38 -6.42 4.90 6.81
C ILE A 38 -5.75 4.71 5.46
N TYR A 39 -5.34 3.49 5.16
CA TYR A 39 -4.86 3.14 3.83
C TYR A 39 -5.46 1.83 3.37
N ILE A 40 -5.68 1.73 2.08
CA ILE A 40 -6.06 0.49 1.40
C ILE A 40 -4.92 0.19 0.44
N ILE A 41 -4.36 -1.01 0.53
CA ILE A 41 -3.39 -1.52 -0.44
C ILE A 41 -4.09 -2.58 -1.26
N HIS A 42 -4.12 -2.41 -2.56
CA HIS A 42 -4.50 -3.45 -3.50
C HIS A 42 -3.32 -3.73 -4.41
N HIS A 43 -2.79 -4.93 -4.33
CA HIS A 43 -1.68 -5.41 -5.14
C HIS A 43 -2.19 -6.48 -6.11
N SER A 44 -2.03 -6.26 -7.42
CA SER A 44 -2.42 -7.26 -8.43
C SER A 44 -1.66 -7.08 -9.73
N ASN A 45 -1.61 -8.14 -10.55
CA ASN A 45 -1.04 -8.08 -11.90
C ASN A 45 -2.08 -7.67 -12.98
N LEU A 46 -3.16 -7.00 -12.57
CA LEU A 46 -4.27 -6.60 -13.44
C LEU A 46 -4.99 -7.77 -14.16
N GLY A 47 -4.88 -8.99 -13.64
CA GLY A 47 -5.54 -10.18 -14.20
C GLY A 47 -4.74 -10.86 -15.32
N MET A 48 -3.42 -10.69 -15.33
CA MET A 48 -2.51 -11.35 -16.29
C MET A 48 -2.26 -12.84 -15.97
N THR A 49 -2.65 -13.32 -14.78
CA THR A 49 -2.56 -14.74 -14.39
C THR A 49 -3.87 -15.23 -13.75
N ASP A 50 -4.09 -16.55 -13.77
CA ASP A 50 -5.22 -17.22 -13.11
C ASP A 50 -4.72 -18.47 -12.34
N PRO A 51 -4.87 -18.56 -11.00
CA PRO A 51 -5.41 -17.52 -10.12
C PRO A 51 -4.51 -16.27 -10.11
N ASN A 52 -5.12 -15.11 -9.90
CA ASN A 52 -4.46 -13.85 -9.57
C ASN A 52 -4.53 -13.67 -8.05
N PRO A 53 -3.58 -14.20 -7.26
CA PRO A 53 -3.52 -13.97 -5.82
C PRO A 53 -3.13 -12.52 -5.52
N GLY A 54 -4.07 -11.62 -5.79
CA GLY A 54 -3.97 -10.24 -5.34
C GLY A 54 -3.95 -10.16 -3.81
N ILE A 55 -3.10 -9.28 -3.29
CA ILE A 55 -3.04 -8.97 -1.85
C ILE A 55 -3.84 -7.70 -1.60
N ASP A 56 -4.82 -7.80 -0.71
CA ASP A 56 -5.59 -6.67 -0.20
C ASP A 56 -5.28 -6.48 1.28
N ALA A 57 -4.86 -5.26 1.65
CA ALA A 57 -4.60 -4.89 3.04
C ALA A 57 -5.31 -3.58 3.40
N LEU A 58 -5.99 -3.58 4.54
CA LEU A 58 -6.54 -2.38 5.16
C LEU A 58 -5.71 -2.07 6.41
N GLY A 59 -5.28 -0.83 6.55
CA GLY A 59 -4.56 -0.39 7.74
C GLY A 59 -4.80 1.07 8.07
N PHE A 60 -4.12 1.51 9.13
CA PHE A 60 -4.16 2.89 9.61
C PHE A 60 -2.74 3.43 9.79
N THR A 61 -2.62 4.76 9.72
CA THR A 61 -1.38 5.48 9.97
C THR A 61 -1.60 6.51 11.06
N VAL A 62 -0.60 6.64 11.94
CA VAL A 62 -0.48 7.74 12.90
C VAL A 62 0.93 8.31 12.76
N GLY A 63 1.06 9.63 12.75
CA GLY A 63 2.36 10.28 12.56
C GLY A 63 2.46 11.64 13.21
N LEU A 64 3.69 12.13 13.33
CA LEU A 64 4.03 13.47 13.77
C LEU A 64 4.77 14.19 12.63
N GLY A 65 4.43 15.45 12.41
CA GLY A 65 5.09 16.31 11.44
C GLY A 65 5.77 17.48 12.12
N TRP A 66 7.03 17.73 11.76
CA TRP A 66 7.82 18.87 12.21
C TRP A 66 8.13 19.79 11.02
N GLN A 67 8.00 21.10 11.19
CA GLN A 67 8.33 22.13 10.20
C GLN A 67 9.50 23.00 10.72
N PHE A 68 10.42 23.41 9.83
CA PHE A 68 11.57 24.28 10.12
C PHE A 68 11.44 25.62 9.39
#